data_AF-A0A2N5A4H2-F1
#
_entry.id   AF-A0A2N5A4H2-F1
#
_cell.length_a   1.000
_cell.length_b   1.000
_cell.length_c   1.000
_cell.angle_alpha   90.00
_cell.angle_beta   90.00
_cell.angle_gamma   90.00
#
_symmetry.space_group_name_H-M   'P 1'
#
loop_
_entity.id
_entity.type
_entity.pdbx_description
1 polymer ?
#
loop_
_entity_poly.entity_id
_entity_poly.type
_entity_poly.pdbx_seq_one_letter_code
_entity_poly.pdbx_strand_id
1 'polypeptide(L)'
;MKRLPLLAALPLLCASALSAQPLMSVGYFNGGGDVTAGPGGDIDKLDVRQITHLNYSFGLIYNDEKDETNAALKDPAHLHEIWLSPKVQADLQKLPALRKQNPDLKVLL
;
A
#
# COMPACT_ATOMS: atom_id res chain seq x y z
N MET A 1 -35.47 -8.16 47.83
CA MET A 1 -35.33 -8.74 46.46
C MET A 1 -34.65 -7.71 45.55
N LYS A 2 -33.80 -8.16 44.59
CA LYS A 2 -33.27 -7.42 43.40
C LYS A 2 -31.90 -6.67 43.42
N ARG A 3 -30.89 -7.03 44.23
CA ARG A 3 -29.50 -6.50 44.03
C ARG A 3 -28.49 -7.48 43.39
N LEU A 4 -28.71 -8.78 43.55
CA LEU A 4 -27.91 -9.83 42.91
C LEU A 4 -27.81 -9.74 41.37
N PRO A 5 -28.90 -9.42 40.62
CA PRO A 5 -28.80 -9.35 39.15
C PRO A 5 -28.00 -8.13 38.66
N LEU A 6 -27.83 -7.09 39.48
CA LEU A 6 -27.09 -5.88 39.10
C LEU A 6 -25.57 -6.09 39.17
N LEU A 7 -25.09 -6.83 40.18
CA LEU A 7 -23.68 -7.21 40.30
C LEU A 7 -23.25 -8.23 39.24
N ALA A 8 -24.16 -9.13 38.84
CA ALA A 8 -23.90 -10.09 37.77
C ALA A 8 -23.85 -9.45 36.37
N ALA A 9 -24.43 -8.26 36.18
CA ALA A 9 -24.42 -7.52 34.92
C ALA A 9 -23.17 -6.62 34.74
N LEU A 10 -22.44 -6.32 35.82
CA LEU A 10 -21.24 -5.47 35.80
C LEU A 10 -20.11 -6.00 34.89
N PRO A 11 -19.78 -7.31 34.88
CA PRO A 11 -18.75 -7.86 33.98
C PRO A 11 -19.13 -7.74 32.50
N LEU A 12 -20.42 -7.84 32.17
CA LEU A 12 -20.93 -7.66 30.80
C LEU A 12 -20.81 -6.20 30.33
N LEU A 13 -20.95 -5.24 31.25
CA LEU A 13 -20.72 -3.81 31.00
C LEU A 13 -19.23 -3.46 30.86
N CYS A 14 -18.33 -4.19 31.53
CA CYS A 14 -16.88 -4.02 31.38
C CYS A 14 -16.34 -4.70 30.11
N ALA A 15 -17.00 -5.76 29.62
CA ALA A 15 -16.61 -6.45 28.39
C ALA A 15 -16.74 -5.56 27.14
N SER A 16 -17.68 -4.61 27.13
CA SER A 16 -17.84 -3.64 26.04
C SER A 16 -16.73 -2.58 25.97
N ALA A 17 -15.81 -2.51 26.94
CA ALA A 17 -14.65 -1.62 26.92
C ALA A 17 -13.37 -2.27 26.35
N LEU A 18 -13.36 -3.60 26.14
CA LEU A 18 -12.25 -4.32 25.53
C LEU A 18 -12.61 -4.69 24.08
N SER A 19 -12.37 -3.78 23.14
CA SER A 19 -12.40 -4.12 21.71
C SER A 19 -10.99 -4.42 21.21
N ALA A 20 -10.87 -5.36 20.27
CA ALA A 20 -9.63 -5.55 19.53
C ALA A 20 -9.26 -4.26 18.80
N GLN A 21 -7.98 -3.89 18.87
CA GLN A 21 -7.45 -2.75 18.13
C GLN A 21 -7.26 -3.15 16.66
N PRO A 22 -7.64 -2.29 15.70
CA PRO A 22 -7.31 -2.52 14.30
C PRO A 22 -5.80 -2.39 14.11
N LEU A 23 -5.21 -3.28 13.31
CA LEU A 23 -3.81 -3.22 12.90
C LEU A 23 -3.71 -2.93 11.40
N MET A 24 -2.59 -2.34 10.99
CA MET A 24 -2.28 -2.15 9.57
C MET A 24 -1.43 -3.30 9.05
N SER A 25 -1.80 -3.80 7.87
CA SER A 25 -0.96 -4.64 7.02
C SER A 25 -0.60 -3.82 5.77
N VAL A 26 0.67 -3.42 5.66
CA VAL A 26 1.19 -2.54 4.60
C VAL A 26 2.08 -3.38 3.68
N GLY A 27 1.56 -3.72 2.50
CA GLY A 27 2.27 -4.53 1.52
C GLY A 27 3.02 -3.65 0.52
N TYR A 28 4.34 -3.82 0.41
CA TYR A 28 5.09 -3.32 -0.73
C TYR A 28 4.90 -4.27 -1.92
N PHE A 29 4.72 -3.70 -3.11
CA PHE A 29 4.65 -4.46 -4.34
C PHE A 29 5.67 -3.94 -5.35
N ASN A 30 6.70 -4.74 -5.63
CA ASN A 30 7.64 -4.50 -6.72
C ASN A 30 6.93 -4.65 -8.07
N GLY A 31 6.34 -3.56 -8.57
CA GLY A 31 5.68 -3.53 -9.87
C GLY A 31 6.56 -2.94 -10.98
N GLY A 32 7.40 -1.94 -10.65
CA GLY A 32 8.29 -1.27 -11.60
C GLY A 32 9.61 -1.98 -11.87
N GLY A 33 10.00 -2.92 -11.02
CA GLY A 33 11.35 -3.48 -10.96
C GLY A 33 12.14 -2.90 -9.80
N ASP A 34 13.02 -3.72 -9.24
CA ASP A 34 13.92 -3.38 -8.14
C ASP A 34 15.34 -3.83 -8.48
N VAL A 35 16.34 -3.09 -7.99
CA VAL A 35 17.75 -3.35 -8.28
C VAL A 35 18.18 -4.75 -7.85
N THR A 36 17.66 -5.27 -6.73
CA THR A 36 18.06 -6.57 -6.17
C THR A 36 17.00 -7.65 -6.40
N ALA A 37 15.72 -7.33 -6.20
CA ALA A 37 14.61 -8.28 -6.37
C ALA A 37 14.25 -8.53 -7.85
N GLY A 38 14.82 -7.74 -8.77
CA GLY A 38 14.72 -7.95 -10.20
C GLY A 38 13.42 -7.38 -10.80
N PRO A 39 12.98 -7.93 -11.96
CA PRO A 39 11.87 -7.39 -12.72
C PRO A 39 10.56 -7.32 -11.93
N GLY A 40 9.73 -6.34 -12.29
CA GLY A 40 8.44 -6.12 -11.64
C GLY A 40 7.47 -7.28 -11.81
N GLY A 41 6.73 -7.58 -10.76
CA GLY A 41 5.69 -8.60 -10.74
C GLY A 41 4.43 -8.22 -11.50
N ASP A 42 3.52 -9.19 -11.59
CA ASP A 42 2.20 -9.02 -12.19
C ASP A 42 1.20 -8.56 -11.12
N ILE A 43 0.70 -7.33 -11.25
CA ILE A 43 -0.23 -6.72 -10.28
C ILE A 43 -1.58 -7.45 -10.23
N ASP A 44 -1.96 -8.15 -11.30
CA ASP A 44 -3.25 -8.87 -11.37
C ASP A 44 -3.27 -10.11 -10.46
N LYS A 45 -2.12 -10.52 -9.93
CA LYS A 45 -1.98 -11.66 -8.99
C LYS A 45 -2.08 -11.26 -7.52
N LEU A 46 -2.16 -9.97 -7.21
CA LEU A 46 -2.24 -9.49 -5.83
C LEU A 46 -3.65 -9.70 -5.26
N ASP A 47 -3.75 -10.42 -4.13
CA ASP A 47 -4.99 -10.40 -3.33
C ASP A 47 -5.01 -9.20 -2.39
N VAL A 48 -5.53 -8.08 -2.88
CA VAL A 48 -5.59 -6.81 -2.15
C VAL A 48 -6.55 -6.82 -0.95
N ARG A 49 -7.35 -7.87 -0.77
CA ARG A 49 -8.25 -8.02 0.40
C ARG A 49 -7.50 -8.38 1.68
N GLN A 50 -6.26 -8.83 1.56
CA GLN A 50 -5.40 -9.24 2.69
C GLN A 50 -4.59 -8.07 3.29
N ILE A 51 -4.65 -6.89 2.68
CA ILE A 51 -3.84 -5.73 3.06
C ILE A 51 -4.72 -4.51 3.29
N THR A 52 -4.25 -3.64 4.17
CA THR A 52 -4.87 -2.33 4.42
C THR A 52 -4.30 -1.25 3.51
N HIS A 53 -3.02 -1.36 3.19
CA HIS A 53 -2.28 -0.42 2.37
C HIS A 53 -1.42 -1.16 1.35
N LEU A 54 -1.43 -0.68 0.11
CA LEU A 54 -0.53 -1.10 -0.95
C LEU A 54 0.44 0.04 -1.25
N ASN A 55 1.73 -0.19 -1.00
CA ASN A 55 2.79 0.68 -1.49
C ASN A 55 3.25 0.11 -2.83
N TYR A 56 2.79 0.72 -3.93
CA TYR A 56 3.21 0.33 -5.26
C TYR A 56 4.62 0.87 -5.51
N SER A 57 5.55 0.00 -5.89
CA SER A 57 6.97 0.33 -5.98
C SER A 57 7.47 0.21 -7.42
N PHE A 58 8.17 1.19 -8.00
CA PHE A 58 8.56 2.50 -7.47
C PHE A 58 8.34 3.60 -8.53
N GLY A 59 8.07 4.81 -8.06
CA GLY A 59 8.44 6.01 -8.80
C GLY A 59 9.92 6.28 -8.59
N LEU A 60 10.65 6.60 -9.66
CA LEU A 60 12.07 6.98 -9.57
C LEU A 60 12.20 8.50 -9.65
N ILE A 61 13.42 9.01 -9.49
CA ILE A 61 13.68 10.44 -9.47
C ILE A 61 14.60 10.77 -10.64
N TYR A 62 14.17 11.71 -11.49
CA TYR A 62 15.09 12.33 -12.45
C TYR A 62 16.20 13.05 -11.70
N ASN A 63 17.45 12.76 -12.04
CA ASN A 63 18.61 13.21 -11.28
C ASN A 63 19.80 13.56 -12.20
N ASP A 64 20.74 14.32 -11.64
CA ASP A 64 21.99 14.72 -12.27
C ASP A 64 23.20 14.00 -11.65
N GLU A 65 22.97 12.85 -10.99
CA GLU A 65 24.06 12.05 -10.43
C GLU A 65 24.97 11.55 -11.55
N LYS A 66 26.29 11.77 -11.38
CA LYS A 66 27.28 11.47 -12.42
C LYS A 66 27.27 10.00 -12.82
N ASP A 67 27.04 9.13 -11.84
CA ASP A 67 27.10 7.68 -11.97
C ASP A 67 25.72 7.06 -12.26
N GLU A 68 24.68 7.87 -12.53
CA GLU A 68 23.38 7.37 -12.98
C GLU A 68 23.54 6.64 -14.33
N THR A 69 23.05 5.40 -14.35
CA THR A 69 23.15 4.47 -15.50
C THR A 69 21.83 4.30 -16.23
N ASN A 70 20.70 4.63 -15.59
CA ASN A 70 19.39 4.66 -16.23
C ASN A 70 19.23 5.95 -17.04
N ALA A 71 19.43 5.84 -18.35
CA ALA A 71 19.39 6.97 -19.27
C ALA A 71 18.07 7.77 -19.21
N ALA A 72 16.94 7.14 -18.86
CA ALA A 72 15.67 7.83 -18.73
C ALA A 72 15.65 8.86 -17.60
N LEU A 73 16.46 8.67 -16.54
CA LEU A 73 16.47 9.54 -15.37
C LEU A 73 17.38 10.76 -15.54
N LYS A 74 18.13 10.85 -16.63
CA LYS A 74 19.15 11.90 -16.86
C LYS A 74 18.63 13.09 -17.67
N ASP A 75 17.32 13.17 -17.91
CA ASP A 75 16.72 14.30 -18.63
C ASP A 75 16.72 15.57 -17.76
N PRO A 76 17.51 16.60 -18.12
CA PRO A 76 17.60 17.81 -17.31
C PRO A 76 16.32 18.64 -17.31
N ALA A 77 15.40 18.42 -18.26
CA ALA A 77 14.13 19.14 -18.32
C ALA A 77 13.17 18.75 -17.17
N HIS A 78 13.38 17.57 -16.59
CA HIS A 78 12.54 16.99 -15.54
C HIS A 78 13.28 16.81 -14.22
N LEU A 79 14.44 17.45 -14.03
CA LEU A 79 15.30 17.27 -12.86
C LEU A 79 14.50 17.44 -11.55
N HIS A 80 14.64 16.46 -10.65
CA HIS A 80 13.92 16.33 -9.37
C HIS A 80 12.42 16.00 -9.44
N GLU A 81 11.88 15.78 -10.64
CA GLU A 81 10.53 15.24 -10.80
C GLU A 81 10.49 13.71 -10.60
N ILE A 82 9.29 13.18 -10.40
CA ILE A 82 9.06 11.73 -10.34
C ILE A 82 8.98 11.18 -11.77
N TRP A 83 9.79 10.18 -12.05
CA TRP A 83 9.69 9.38 -13.26
C TRP A 83 8.86 8.11 -13.02
N LEU A 84 7.88 7.87 -13.89
CA LEU A 84 7.10 6.64 -13.92
C LEU A 84 7.38 5.88 -15.22
N SER A 85 7.88 4.65 -15.10
CA SER A 85 8.07 3.80 -16.28
C SER A 85 6.73 3.47 -16.96
N PRO A 86 6.72 3.09 -18.25
CA PRO A 86 5.48 2.70 -18.93
C PRO A 86 4.71 1.59 -18.22
N LYS A 87 5.41 0.61 -17.61
CA LYS A 87 4.75 -0.45 -16.83
C LYS A 87 4.11 0.10 -15.56
N VAL A 88 4.80 0.99 -14.84
CA VAL A 88 4.26 1.66 -13.65
C VAL A 88 2.99 2.43 -14.00
N GLN A 89 3.01 3.20 -15.09
CA GLN A 89 1.82 3.94 -15.55
C GLN A 89 0.65 3.00 -15.89
N ALA A 90 0.92 1.89 -16.59
CA ALA A 90 -0.10 0.90 -16.95
C ALA A 90 -0.70 0.20 -15.72
N ASP A 91 0.13 -0.17 -14.74
CA ASP A 91 -0.35 -0.82 -13.52
C ASP A 91 -1.16 0.16 -12.64
N LEU A 92 -0.77 1.43 -12.57
CA LEU A 92 -1.53 2.46 -11.84
C LEU A 92 -2.91 2.74 -12.48
N GLN A 93 -3.11 2.46 -13.77
CA GLN A 93 -4.44 2.53 -14.38
C GLN A 93 -5.39 1.43 -13.90
N LYS A 94 -4.87 0.34 -13.29
CA LYS A 94 -5.68 -0.77 -12.75
C LYS A 94 -6.20 -0.52 -11.33
N LEU A 95 -5.79 0.57 -10.66
CA LEU A 95 -6.23 0.89 -9.30
C LEU A 95 -7.75 0.92 -9.11
N PRO A 96 -8.58 1.42 -10.04
CA PRO A 96 -10.04 1.36 -9.90
C PRO A 96 -10.57 -0.08 -9.78
N ALA A 97 -9.96 -1.05 -10.47
CA ALA A 97 -10.33 -2.46 -10.35
C ALA A 97 -9.92 -3.04 -9.00
N LEU A 98 -8.71 -2.73 -8.51
CA LEU A 98 -8.25 -3.15 -7.18
C LEU A 98 -9.13 -2.58 -6.06
N ARG A 99 -9.52 -1.31 -6.15
CA ARG A 99 -10.43 -0.66 -5.19
C ARG A 99 -11.85 -1.25 -5.23
N LYS A 100 -12.28 -1.86 -6.33
CA LYS A 100 -13.55 -2.62 -6.35
C LYS A 100 -13.42 -3.94 -5.59
N GLN A 101 -12.25 -4.56 -5.58
CA GLN A 101 -12.01 -5.79 -4.81
C GLN A 101 -11.88 -5.52 -3.31
N ASN A 102 -11.25 -4.40 -2.93
CA ASN A 102 -11.15 -3.92 -1.56
C ASN A 102 -11.42 -2.39 -1.52
N PRO A 103 -12.66 -1.96 -1.22
CA PRO A 103 -13.04 -0.54 -1.14
C PRO A 103 -12.29 0.28 -0.08
N ASP A 104 -11.78 -0.38 0.97
CA ASP A 104 -11.08 0.28 2.07
C ASP A 104 -9.57 0.44 1.82
N LEU A 105 -9.05 -0.23 0.78
CA LEU A 105 -7.63 -0.21 0.43
C LEU A 105 -7.11 1.22 0.25
N LYS A 106 -6.01 1.54 0.93
CA LYS A 106 -5.21 2.74 0.63
C LYS A 106 -4.07 2.36 -0.29
N VAL A 107 -3.80 3.22 -1.28
CA VAL A 107 -2.75 2.98 -2.27
C VAL A 107 -1.84 4.18 -2.29
N LEU A 108 -0.54 3.92 -2.22
CA LEU A 108 0.53 4.90 -2.22
C LEU A 108 1.55 4.52 -3.30
N LEU A 109 2.32 5.52 -3.73
CA LEU A 109 3.50 5.38 -4.57
C LEU A 109 4.72 5.80 -3.75
#